data_AF-A0A124ITX1-F1
#
_entry.id   AF-A0A124ITX1-F1
#
_cell.length_a   1.000
_cell.length_b   1.000
_cell.length_c   1.000
_cell.angle_alpha   90.00
_cell.angle_beta   90.00
_cell.angle_gamma   90.00
#
_symmetry.space_group_name_H-M   'P 1'
#
loop_
_entity.id
_entity.type
_entity.pdbx_description
1 polymer ?
#
loop_
_entity_poly.entity_id
_entity_poly.type
_entity_poly.pdbx_seq_one_letter_code
_entity_poly.pdbx_strand_id
1 'polypeptide(L)'
;MFTRRRLLSLFLSFIWFVLSVGVFQFYVIMYYRAGFIDEINAVRLMWASLLFGALTVFLLRRRRGDLLLGFLGSLAGAMFVQLLPPATVVALLAALPIYDYVMVSKGLLGKMVRRSREMSPPSAGGGEGGKADTPLFGFVVRLKTLSLGVGDFVVYSMALSFLAMRLVEYGRDTALIAVGLGAVLIYFGLMLTVEVFLKRWGYGPALPFPMLLLSPLIALAWFF
;
A
#
# COMPACT_ATOMS: atom_id res chain seq x y z
N MET A 1 15.43 30.34 4.70
CA MET A 1 14.53 29.73 5.70
C MET A 1 13.73 28.60 5.07
N PHE A 2 14.08 27.34 5.32
CA PHE A 2 13.28 26.19 4.89
C PHE A 2 12.03 26.09 5.78
N THR A 3 10.85 26.37 5.22
CA THR A 3 9.57 26.18 5.91
C THR A 3 9.41 24.69 6.25
N ARG A 4 8.94 24.34 7.46
CA ARG A 4 8.74 22.94 7.92
C ARG A 4 8.01 22.06 6.88
N ARG A 5 7.08 22.65 6.11
CA ARG A 5 6.36 21.99 5.01
C ARG A 5 7.26 21.54 3.85
N ARG A 6 8.25 22.35 3.45
CA ARG A 6 9.22 21.98 2.39
C ARG A 6 10.13 20.86 2.86
N LEU A 7 10.57 20.90 4.12
CA LEU A 7 11.44 19.90 4.72
C LEU A 7 10.73 18.53 4.78
N LEU A 8 9.46 18.52 5.20
CA LEU A 8 8.62 17.32 5.23
C LEU A 8 8.37 16.76 3.81
N SER A 9 8.07 17.62 2.83
CA SER A 9 7.92 17.21 1.43
C SER A 9 9.21 16.62 0.83
N LEU A 10 10.36 17.19 1.19
CA LEU A 10 11.67 16.72 0.72
C LEU A 10 12.04 15.38 1.36
N PHE A 11 11.77 15.21 2.65
CA PHE A 11 11.90 13.93 3.36
C PHE A 11 11.01 12.85 2.76
N LEU A 12 9.74 13.15 2.49
CA LEU A 12 8.83 12.21 1.81
C LEU A 12 9.32 11.85 0.41
N SER A 13 9.81 12.83 -0.35
CA SER A 13 10.40 12.60 -1.66
C SER A 13 11.62 11.67 -1.57
N PHE A 14 12.44 11.84 -0.53
CA PHE A 14 13.61 10.99 -0.29
C PHE A 14 13.22 9.55 0.07
N ILE A 15 12.23 9.35 0.95
CA ILE A 15 11.70 8.01 1.26
C ILE A 15 11.22 7.32 -0.01
N TRP A 16 10.43 8.02 -0.82
CA TRP A 16 9.91 7.47 -2.07
C TRP A 16 11.01 7.16 -3.09
N PHE A 17 12.05 7.98 -3.15
CA PHE A 17 13.23 7.72 -3.96
C PHE A 17 13.90 6.41 -3.53
N VAL A 18 14.23 6.28 -2.24
CA VAL A 18 14.91 5.10 -1.69
C VAL A 18 14.06 3.84 -1.86
N LEU A 19 12.75 3.94 -1.61
CA LEU A 19 11.83 2.80 -1.76
C LEU A 19 11.74 2.35 -3.22
N SER A 20 11.58 3.28 -4.16
CA SER A 20 11.51 2.96 -5.59
C SER A 20 12.81 2.34 -6.11
N VAL A 21 13.96 2.91 -5.73
CA VAL A 21 15.29 2.36 -6.05
C VAL A 21 15.46 0.97 -5.45
N GLY A 22 15.14 0.80 -4.16
CA GLY A 22 15.29 -0.46 -3.44
C GLY A 22 14.44 -1.58 -4.04
N VAL A 23 13.16 -1.30 -4.32
CA VAL A 23 12.26 -2.26 -4.99
C VAL A 23 12.81 -2.63 -6.36
N PHE A 24 13.22 -1.66 -7.18
CA PHE A 24 13.77 -1.93 -8.50
C PHE A 24 15.03 -2.81 -8.42
N GLN A 25 15.99 -2.46 -7.56
CA GLN A 25 17.22 -3.20 -7.38
C GLN A 25 16.97 -4.63 -6.86
N PHE A 26 16.01 -4.80 -5.96
CA PHE A 26 15.62 -6.12 -5.47
C PHE A 26 15.20 -7.04 -6.63
N TYR A 27 14.32 -6.57 -7.51
CA TYR A 27 13.90 -7.37 -8.67
C TYR A 27 15.04 -7.61 -9.65
N VAL A 28 15.93 -6.65 -9.88
CA VAL A 28 17.13 -6.86 -10.72
C VAL A 28 18.01 -7.98 -10.16
N ILE A 29 18.26 -7.98 -8.85
CA ILE A 29 19.03 -9.03 -8.17
C ILE A 29 18.29 -10.38 -8.26
N MET A 30 16.97 -10.38 -8.08
CA MET A 30 16.15 -11.59 -8.18
C MET A 30 16.24 -12.21 -9.59
N TYR A 31 16.07 -11.40 -10.64
CA TYR A 31 16.14 -11.87 -12.03
C TYR A 31 17.55 -12.30 -12.44
N TYR A 32 18.60 -11.62 -11.93
CA TYR A 32 19.99 -12.04 -12.12
C TYR A 32 20.25 -13.41 -11.48
N ARG A 33 19.83 -13.61 -10.21
CA ARG A 33 19.97 -14.90 -9.51
C ARG A 33 19.20 -16.04 -10.18
N ALA A 34 18.07 -15.73 -10.79
CA ALA A 34 17.29 -16.69 -11.56
C ALA A 34 17.85 -16.97 -12.97
N GLY A 35 18.96 -16.31 -13.36
CA GLY A 35 19.62 -16.53 -14.65
C GLY A 35 18.93 -15.88 -15.85
N PHE A 36 17.96 -14.99 -15.64
CA PHE A 36 17.25 -14.31 -16.73
C PHE A 36 18.01 -13.11 -17.31
N ILE A 37 19.00 -12.58 -16.58
CA ILE A 37 19.72 -11.35 -16.95
C ILE A 37 21.22 -11.57 -16.74
N ASP A 38 22.03 -11.16 -17.71
CA ASP A 38 23.50 -11.19 -17.60
C ASP A 38 24.03 -10.15 -16.61
N GLU A 39 25.23 -10.38 -16.09
CA GLU A 39 25.90 -9.48 -15.13
C GLU A 39 26.00 -8.04 -15.65
N ILE A 40 26.37 -7.85 -16.92
CA ILE A 40 26.48 -6.52 -17.54
C ILE A 40 25.14 -5.79 -17.53
N ASN A 41 24.06 -6.50 -17.86
CA ASN A 41 22.72 -5.93 -17.91
C ASN A 41 22.18 -5.68 -16.49
N ALA A 42 22.50 -6.55 -15.54
CA ALA A 42 22.16 -6.36 -14.12
C ALA A 42 22.82 -5.08 -13.57
N VAL A 43 24.12 -4.86 -13.80
CA VAL A 43 24.81 -3.63 -13.36
C VAL A 43 24.22 -2.39 -14.01
N ARG A 44 23.94 -2.42 -15.33
CA ARG A 44 23.28 -1.30 -16.03
C ARG A 44 21.90 -0.98 -15.45
N LEU A 45 21.11 -2.00 -15.14
CA LEU A 45 19.79 -1.85 -14.53
C LEU A 45 19.89 -1.33 -13.09
N MET A 46 20.92 -1.71 -12.33
CA MET A 46 21.18 -1.13 -11.01
C MET A 46 21.45 0.37 -11.09
N TRP A 47 22.23 0.84 -12.07
CA TRP A 47 22.41 2.28 -12.27
C TRP A 47 21.13 2.96 -12.79
N ALA A 48 20.39 2.31 -13.69
CA ALA A 48 19.11 2.81 -14.18
C ALA A 48 18.06 2.97 -13.08
N SER A 49 18.14 2.17 -12.00
CA SER A 49 17.25 2.28 -10.85
C SER A 49 17.27 3.67 -10.21
N LEU A 50 18.41 4.37 -10.23
CA LEU A 50 18.54 5.74 -9.71
C LEU A 50 17.74 6.73 -10.56
N LEU A 51 17.79 6.59 -11.88
CA LEU A 51 16.97 7.39 -12.81
C LEU A 51 15.48 7.09 -12.61
N PHE A 52 15.13 5.82 -12.38
CA PHE A 52 13.76 5.41 -12.10
C PHE A 52 13.25 5.99 -10.77
N GLY A 53 14.07 5.99 -9.72
CA GLY A 53 13.77 6.66 -8.45
C GLY A 53 13.51 8.16 -8.64
N ALA A 54 14.37 8.84 -9.41
CA ALA A 54 14.20 10.26 -9.70
C ALA A 54 12.91 10.54 -10.50
N LEU A 55 12.60 9.70 -11.49
CA LEU A 55 11.35 9.75 -12.26
C LEU A 55 10.13 9.57 -11.35
N THR A 56 10.20 8.61 -10.42
CA THR A 56 9.12 8.35 -9.45
C THR A 56 8.80 9.59 -8.62
N VAL A 57 9.85 10.23 -8.06
CA VAL A 57 9.69 11.48 -7.29
C VAL A 57 9.16 12.61 -8.14
N PHE A 58 9.62 12.72 -9.39
CA PHE A 58 9.14 13.73 -10.33
C PHE A 58 7.64 13.58 -10.64
N LEU A 59 7.19 12.36 -10.90
CA LEU A 59 5.79 12.03 -11.15
C LEU A 59 4.91 12.28 -9.90
N LEU A 60 5.44 11.98 -8.71
CA LEU A 60 4.78 12.25 -7.44
C LEU A 60 4.55 13.75 -7.24
N ARG A 61 5.57 14.58 -7.50
CA ARG A 61 5.45 16.05 -7.44
C ARG A 61 4.43 16.60 -8.43
N ARG A 62 4.29 15.98 -9.61
CA ARG A 62 3.28 16.38 -10.61
C ARG A 62 1.88 15.84 -10.36
N ARG A 63 1.63 15.13 -9.24
CA ARG A 63 0.33 14.51 -8.90
C ARG A 63 -0.21 13.59 -10.01
N ARG A 64 0.67 12.95 -10.78
CA ARG A 64 0.31 11.99 -11.84
C ARG A 64 0.77 10.56 -11.52
N GLY A 65 1.29 10.34 -10.31
CA GLY A 65 1.92 9.08 -9.91
C GLY A 65 1.01 8.06 -9.22
N ASP A 66 -0.29 8.33 -9.03
CA ASP A 66 -1.15 7.52 -8.15
C ASP A 66 -1.17 6.02 -8.51
N LEU A 67 -1.24 5.68 -9.80
CA LEU A 67 -1.16 4.28 -10.26
C LEU A 67 0.23 3.67 -10.05
N LEU A 68 1.28 4.45 -10.30
CA LEU A 68 2.67 4.02 -10.12
C LEU A 68 3.01 3.80 -8.65
N LEU A 69 2.39 4.56 -7.73
CA LEU A 69 2.48 4.37 -6.29
C LEU A 69 1.79 3.08 -5.83
N GLY A 70 0.60 2.79 -6.35
CA GLY A 70 -0.10 1.54 -6.10
C GLY A 70 0.71 0.33 -6.58
N PHE A 71 1.28 0.43 -7.78
CA PHE A 71 2.13 -0.60 -8.37
C PHE A 71 3.45 -0.80 -7.59
N LEU A 72 4.13 0.28 -7.21
CA LEU A 72 5.31 0.20 -6.34
C LEU A 72 4.96 -0.38 -4.98
N GLY A 73 3.80 -0.03 -4.43
CA GLY A 73 3.28 -0.60 -3.19
C GLY A 73 3.07 -2.11 -3.32
N SER A 74 2.46 -2.59 -4.41
CA SER A 74 2.29 -4.02 -4.62
C SER A 74 3.63 -4.75 -4.77
N LEU A 75 4.56 -4.18 -5.55
CA LEU A 75 5.89 -4.75 -5.71
C LEU A 75 6.66 -4.81 -4.38
N ALA A 76 6.57 -3.77 -3.55
CA ALA A 76 7.16 -3.76 -2.22
C ALA A 76 6.53 -4.85 -1.31
N GLY A 77 5.21 -5.04 -1.39
CA GLY A 77 4.50 -6.08 -0.66
C GLY A 77 5.02 -7.49 -1.01
N ALA A 78 5.15 -7.78 -2.30
CA ALA A 78 5.72 -9.05 -2.77
C ALA A 78 7.19 -9.21 -2.35
N MET A 79 8.00 -8.15 -2.45
CA MET A 79 9.39 -8.14 -1.99
C MET A 79 9.52 -8.52 -0.51
N PHE A 80 8.66 -7.98 0.36
CA PHE A 80 8.71 -8.29 1.79
C PHE A 80 8.49 -9.77 2.10
N VAL A 81 7.61 -10.45 1.36
CA VAL A 81 7.38 -11.90 1.55
C VAL A 81 8.62 -12.71 1.22
N GLN A 82 9.39 -12.28 0.22
CA GLN A 82 10.62 -12.98 -0.16
C GLN A 82 11.78 -12.69 0.78
N LEU A 83 11.80 -11.52 1.41
CA LEU A 83 12.92 -11.05 2.23
C LEU A 83 12.77 -11.42 3.71
N LEU A 84 11.52 -11.45 4.21
CA LEU A 84 11.24 -11.69 5.63
C LEU A 84 10.93 -13.17 5.90
N PRO A 85 11.26 -13.67 7.11
CA PRO A 85 10.83 -14.99 7.54
C PRO A 85 9.29 -15.09 7.51
N PRO A 86 8.72 -16.25 7.12
CA PRO A 86 7.28 -16.45 7.06
C PRO A 86 6.52 -16.10 8.34
N ALA A 87 7.10 -16.40 9.51
CA ALA A 87 6.51 -16.06 10.81
C ALA A 87 6.36 -14.54 11.00
N THR A 88 7.34 -13.76 10.52
CA THR A 88 7.32 -12.30 10.58
C THR A 88 6.24 -11.75 9.64
N VAL A 89 6.07 -12.33 8.45
CA VAL A 89 5.02 -11.93 7.51
C VAL A 89 3.65 -12.15 8.13
N VAL A 90 3.37 -13.33 8.69
CA VAL A 90 2.08 -13.61 9.35
C VAL A 90 1.85 -12.69 10.54
N ALA A 91 2.88 -12.42 11.36
CA ALA A 91 2.78 -11.47 12.47
C ALA A 91 2.44 -10.05 11.99
N LEU A 92 3.05 -9.58 10.89
CA LEU A 92 2.74 -8.29 10.27
C LEU A 92 1.31 -8.24 9.72
N LEU A 93 0.88 -9.29 9.00
CA LEU A 93 -0.48 -9.41 8.45
C LEU A 93 -1.55 -9.45 9.54
N ALA A 94 -1.24 -9.97 10.73
CA ALA A 94 -2.15 -9.94 11.88
C ALA A 94 -2.10 -8.61 12.66
N ALA A 95 -0.93 -7.99 12.81
CA ALA A 95 -0.76 -6.80 13.63
C ALA A 95 -1.20 -5.51 12.92
N LEU A 96 -0.91 -5.35 11.62
CA LEU A 96 -1.22 -4.14 10.86
C LEU A 96 -2.72 -3.80 10.82
N PRO A 97 -3.64 -4.76 10.61
CA PRO A 97 -5.08 -4.47 10.60
C PRO A 97 -5.60 -4.07 11.98
N ILE A 98 -5.06 -4.67 13.04
CA ILE A 98 -5.40 -4.29 14.44
C ILE A 98 -4.91 -2.88 14.71
N TYR A 99 -3.68 -2.55 14.32
CA TYR A 99 -3.13 -1.21 14.45
C TYR A 99 -3.95 -0.17 13.66
N ASP A 100 -4.33 -0.46 12.42
CA ASP A 100 -5.16 0.42 11.58
C ASP A 100 -6.53 0.66 12.22
N TYR A 101 -7.19 -0.40 12.71
CA TYR A 101 -8.46 -0.27 13.44
C TYR A 101 -8.32 0.57 14.71
N VAL A 102 -7.30 0.34 15.53
CA VAL A 102 -7.06 1.09 16.77
C VAL A 102 -6.74 2.56 16.46
N MET A 103 -5.94 2.81 15.42
CA MET A 103 -5.60 4.17 15.01
C MET A 103 -6.84 4.93 14.54
N VAL A 104 -7.69 4.31 13.71
CA VAL A 104 -8.90 4.99 13.21
C VAL A 104 -9.97 5.14 14.31
N SER A 105 -10.13 4.15 15.20
CA SER A 105 -11.15 4.17 16.27
C SER A 105 -10.76 5.01 17.48
N LYS A 106 -9.49 5.00 17.92
CA LYS A 106 -9.01 5.69 19.14
C LYS A 106 -8.04 6.85 18.85
N GLY A 107 -7.29 6.79 17.76
CA GLY A 107 -6.13 7.63 17.51
C GLY A 107 -6.40 8.83 16.60
N LEU A 108 -6.66 10.00 17.19
CA LEU A 108 -6.45 11.34 16.59
C LEU A 108 -7.27 11.75 15.35
N LEU A 109 -7.53 10.88 14.36
CA LEU A 109 -8.29 11.17 13.15
C LEU A 109 -9.76 11.45 13.45
N GLY A 110 -10.40 10.65 14.32
CA GLY A 110 -11.76 10.91 14.77
C GLY A 110 -11.89 12.25 15.51
N LYS A 111 -10.89 12.64 16.29
CA LYS A 111 -10.85 13.95 16.98
C LYS A 111 -10.53 15.11 16.03
N MET A 112 -9.70 14.91 15.01
CA MET A 112 -9.37 15.92 14.00
C MET A 112 -10.51 16.14 13.00
N VAL A 113 -11.18 15.09 12.54
CA VAL A 113 -12.37 15.20 11.67
C VAL A 113 -13.52 15.83 12.45
N ARG A 114 -13.70 15.48 13.73
CA ARG A 114 -14.72 16.09 14.59
C ARG A 114 -14.41 17.57 14.88
N ARG A 115 -13.14 17.93 15.16
CA ARG A 115 -12.71 19.35 15.26
C ARG A 115 -12.85 20.12 13.95
N SER A 116 -12.54 19.51 12.80
CA SER A 116 -12.66 20.17 11.49
C SER A 116 -14.12 20.35 11.06
N ARG A 117 -15.05 19.52 11.56
CA ARG A 117 -16.50 19.71 11.42
C ARG A 117 -17.05 20.73 12.41
N GLU A 118 -16.52 20.79 13.63
CA GLU A 118 -16.94 21.75 14.67
C GLU A 118 -16.42 23.18 14.43
N MET A 119 -15.33 23.37 13.67
CA MET A 119 -14.78 24.70 13.33
C MET A 119 -15.35 25.33 12.06
N SER A 120 -16.27 24.67 11.35
CA SER A 120 -16.94 25.22 10.17
C SER A 120 -18.39 25.60 10.53
N PRO A 121 -18.74 26.89 10.65
CA PRO A 121 -20.14 27.28 10.78
C PRO A 121 -20.91 26.89 9.51
N PRO A 122 -22.24 26.65 9.62
CA PRO A 122 -23.06 26.29 8.48
C PRO A 122 -23.28 27.55 7.63
N SER A 123 -22.56 27.67 6.52
CA SER A 123 -22.88 28.69 5.51
C SER A 123 -22.51 28.20 4.12
N ALA A 124 -23.58 28.00 3.35
CA ALA A 124 -23.73 28.39 1.96
C ALA A 124 -22.79 27.77 0.90
N GLY A 125 -23.39 26.95 0.04
CA GLY A 125 -23.40 27.23 -1.40
C GLY A 125 -22.14 26.92 -2.20
N GLY A 126 -22.31 25.99 -3.14
CA GLY A 126 -21.66 25.92 -4.46
C GLY A 126 -20.25 26.52 -4.62
N GLY A 127 -19.27 25.65 -4.88
CA GLY A 127 -17.98 26.08 -5.39
C GLY A 127 -17.02 24.91 -5.57
N GLU A 128 -16.93 24.43 -6.81
CA GLU A 128 -15.74 23.74 -7.29
C GLU A 128 -14.51 24.62 -7.02
N GLY A 129 -13.54 24.12 -6.26
CA GLY A 129 -12.26 24.83 -6.09
C GLY A 129 -11.63 24.63 -4.73
N GLY A 130 -10.49 23.94 -4.71
CA GLY A 130 -9.49 24.11 -3.65
C GLY A 130 -9.73 23.34 -2.36
N LYS A 131 -9.92 22.01 -2.43
CA LYS A 131 -9.71 21.16 -1.24
C LYS A 131 -8.23 21.18 -0.86
N ALA A 132 -7.95 21.97 0.18
CA ALA A 132 -6.78 22.02 1.04
C ALA A 132 -5.64 21.03 0.73
N ASP A 133 -4.45 21.58 0.50
CA ASP A 133 -3.17 20.88 0.43
C ASP A 133 -2.87 20.11 1.73
N THR A 134 -3.38 18.87 1.85
CA THR A 134 -2.93 17.94 2.88
C THR A 134 -1.63 17.27 2.41
N PRO A 135 -0.48 17.43 3.10
CA PRO A 135 0.84 16.95 2.65
C PRO A 135 1.01 15.42 2.50
N LEU A 136 -0.09 14.65 2.61
CA LEU A 136 -0.18 13.21 2.42
C LEU A 136 -0.35 12.79 0.94
N PHE A 137 -0.29 13.73 -0.02
CA PHE A 137 -0.45 13.52 -1.47
C PHE A 137 0.52 12.52 -2.14
N GLY A 138 1.34 11.79 -1.39
CA GLY A 138 2.19 10.71 -1.91
C GLY A 138 1.95 9.33 -1.30
N PHE A 139 1.04 9.19 -0.34
CA PHE A 139 0.76 7.90 0.32
C PHE A 139 -0.64 7.39 0.06
N VAL A 140 -1.41 8.05 -0.79
CA VAL A 140 -2.81 7.73 -1.03
C VAL A 140 -3.06 7.67 -2.53
N VAL A 141 -3.45 6.49 -3.00
CA VAL A 141 -3.91 6.24 -4.36
C VAL A 141 -5.38 6.63 -4.42
N ARG A 142 -5.70 7.65 -5.22
CA ARG A 142 -7.09 8.09 -5.40
C ARG A 142 -7.73 7.37 -6.58
N LEU A 143 -8.64 6.47 -6.27
CA LEU A 143 -9.62 5.94 -7.19
C LEU A 143 -10.84 6.86 -7.17
N LYS A 144 -11.54 7.04 -8.30
CA LYS A 144 -12.61 8.06 -8.50
C LYS A 144 -13.54 8.29 -7.30
N THR A 145 -13.90 7.23 -6.58
CA THR A 145 -14.81 7.27 -5.41
C THR A 145 -14.13 6.88 -4.09
N LEU A 146 -12.86 6.47 -4.09
CA LEU A 146 -12.15 5.96 -2.91
C LEU A 146 -10.68 6.34 -2.88
N SER A 147 -10.19 6.72 -1.70
CA SER A 147 -8.77 7.04 -1.47
C SER A 147 -8.17 5.96 -0.60
N LEU A 148 -7.31 5.10 -1.16
CA LEU A 148 -6.64 4.01 -0.45
C LEU A 148 -5.18 4.35 -0.17
N GLY A 149 -4.66 3.98 1.00
CA GLY A 149 -3.25 4.15 1.30
C GLY A 149 -2.38 3.25 0.44
N VAL A 150 -1.20 3.71 0.03
CA VAL A 150 -0.15 2.86 -0.57
C VAL A 150 0.18 1.70 0.37
N GLY A 151 0.19 1.96 1.68
CA GLY A 151 0.36 0.92 2.70
C GLY A 151 -0.64 -0.22 2.52
N ASP A 152 -1.89 0.08 2.17
CA ASP A 152 -2.92 -0.95 1.98
C ASP A 152 -2.57 -1.87 0.81
N PHE A 153 -2.07 -1.31 -0.30
CA PHE A 153 -1.57 -2.10 -1.44
C PHE A 153 -0.37 -2.97 -1.06
N VAL A 154 0.53 -2.47 -0.20
CA VAL A 154 1.66 -3.27 0.33
C VAL A 154 1.13 -4.46 1.12
N VAL A 155 0.18 -4.27 2.04
CA VAL A 155 -0.36 -5.36 2.87
C VAL A 155 -1.17 -6.36 2.02
N TYR A 156 -2.01 -5.88 1.10
CA TYR A 156 -2.78 -6.76 0.19
C TYR A 156 -1.85 -7.60 -0.67
N SER A 157 -0.84 -6.98 -1.29
CA SER A 157 0.10 -7.73 -2.11
C SER A 157 0.97 -8.68 -1.28
N MET A 158 1.39 -8.27 -0.08
CA MET A 158 2.11 -9.14 0.84
C MET A 158 1.28 -10.38 1.19
N ALA A 159 -0.01 -10.22 1.47
CA ALA A 159 -0.89 -11.34 1.77
C ALA A 159 -1.08 -12.27 0.56
N LEU A 160 -1.36 -11.73 -0.63
CA LEU A 160 -1.52 -12.55 -1.85
C LEU A 160 -0.22 -13.26 -2.25
N SER A 161 0.92 -12.58 -2.16
CA SER A 161 2.22 -13.19 -2.44
C SER A 161 2.59 -14.26 -1.41
N PHE A 162 2.23 -14.07 -0.14
CA PHE A 162 2.40 -15.10 0.89
C PHE A 162 1.59 -16.36 0.58
N LEU A 163 0.31 -16.21 0.22
CA LEU A 163 -0.53 -17.33 -0.21
C LEU A 163 0.05 -18.05 -1.43
N ALA A 164 0.50 -17.30 -2.43
CA ALA A 164 1.10 -17.86 -3.63
C ALA A 164 2.36 -18.67 -3.30
N MET A 165 3.28 -18.13 -2.49
CA MET A 165 4.55 -18.79 -2.16
C MET A 165 4.36 -20.06 -1.34
N ARG A 166 3.39 -20.09 -0.42
CA ARG A 166 3.12 -21.27 0.40
C ARG A 166 2.38 -22.37 -0.35
N LEU A 167 1.38 -21.98 -1.14
CA LEU A 167 0.52 -22.95 -1.81
C LEU A 167 1.05 -23.44 -3.14
N VAL A 168 2.14 -22.86 -3.67
CA VAL A 168 2.78 -23.35 -4.91
C VAL A 168 3.37 -24.75 -4.73
N GLU A 169 3.77 -25.11 -3.51
CA GLU A 169 4.26 -26.44 -3.16
C GLU A 169 3.18 -27.53 -3.39
N TYR A 170 1.90 -27.15 -3.25
CA TYR A 170 0.73 -28.00 -3.49
C TYR A 170 0.21 -27.96 -4.94
N GLY A 171 0.95 -27.30 -5.84
CA GLY A 171 0.63 -27.19 -7.25
C GLY A 171 0.31 -25.76 -7.70
N ARG A 172 0.71 -25.44 -8.93
CA ARG A 172 0.52 -24.12 -9.54
C ARG A 172 -0.94 -23.69 -9.57
N ASP A 173 -1.84 -24.62 -9.89
CA ASP A 173 -3.27 -24.32 -10.02
C ASP A 173 -3.89 -24.02 -8.65
N THR A 174 -3.46 -24.72 -7.60
CA THR A 174 -3.85 -24.46 -6.21
C THR A 174 -3.44 -23.05 -5.78
N ALA A 175 -2.20 -22.65 -6.07
CA ALA A 175 -1.71 -21.31 -5.77
C ALA A 175 -2.49 -20.23 -6.54
N LEU A 176 -2.80 -20.45 -7.81
CA LEU A 176 -3.61 -19.53 -8.63
C LEU A 176 -5.04 -19.39 -8.08
N ILE A 177 -5.67 -20.49 -7.70
CA ILE A 177 -7.01 -20.50 -7.09
C ILE A 177 -6.97 -19.73 -5.77
N ALA A 178 -5.97 -19.97 -4.93
CA ALA A 178 -5.84 -19.28 -3.64
C ALA A 178 -5.61 -17.76 -3.80
N VAL A 179 -4.79 -17.36 -4.76
CA VAL A 179 -4.59 -15.93 -5.09
C VAL A 179 -5.89 -15.32 -5.62
N GLY A 180 -6.59 -16.00 -6.53
CA GLY A 180 -7.87 -15.55 -7.06
C GLY A 180 -8.93 -15.40 -5.97
N LEU A 181 -9.06 -16.40 -5.10
CA LEU A 181 -9.95 -16.38 -3.94
C LEU A 181 -9.56 -15.24 -2.98
N GLY A 182 -8.27 -15.07 -2.69
CA GLY A 182 -7.76 -13.99 -1.87
C GLY A 182 -8.11 -12.62 -2.44
N ALA A 183 -7.95 -12.41 -3.75
CA ALA A 183 -8.32 -11.15 -4.41
C ALA A 183 -9.82 -10.87 -4.30
N VAL A 184 -10.67 -11.89 -4.47
CA VAL A 184 -12.12 -11.79 -4.28
C VAL A 184 -12.47 -11.43 -2.83
N LEU A 185 -11.83 -12.07 -1.85
CA LEU A 185 -12.04 -11.76 -0.43
C LEU A 185 -11.62 -10.34 -0.05
N ILE A 186 -10.50 -9.85 -0.59
CA ILE A 186 -10.07 -8.44 -0.41
C ILE A 186 -11.12 -7.50 -1.00
N TYR A 187 -11.60 -7.78 -2.20
CA TYR A 187 -12.62 -6.97 -2.86
C TYR A 187 -13.92 -6.89 -2.02
N PHE A 188 -14.42 -8.03 -1.54
CA PHE A 188 -15.60 -8.07 -0.66
C PHE A 188 -15.34 -7.35 0.68
N GLY A 189 -14.16 -7.52 1.28
CA GLY A 189 -13.80 -6.82 2.50
C GLY A 189 -13.72 -5.30 2.32
N LEU A 190 -13.23 -4.84 1.16
CA LEU A 190 -13.24 -3.44 0.80
C LEU A 190 -14.68 -2.94 0.61
N MET A 191 -15.54 -3.69 -0.09
CA MET A 191 -16.96 -3.33 -0.23
C MET A 191 -17.66 -3.19 1.12
N LEU A 192 -17.45 -4.14 2.04
CA LEU A 192 -17.98 -4.07 3.41
C LEU A 192 -17.44 -2.86 4.16
N THR A 193 -16.16 -2.52 3.97
CA THR A 193 -15.57 -1.32 4.56
C THR A 193 -16.26 -0.06 4.03
N VAL A 194 -16.54 0.01 2.73
CA VAL A 194 -17.26 1.15 2.13
C VAL A 194 -18.68 1.25 2.70
N GLU A 195 -19.38 0.12 2.77
CA GLU A 195 -20.75 0.07 3.23
C GLU A 195 -20.90 0.41 4.72
N VAL A 196 -20.02 -0.13 5.57
CA VAL A 196 -20.12 0.03 7.02
C VAL A 196 -19.53 1.35 7.48
N PHE A 197 -18.34 1.72 6.99
CA PHE A 197 -17.62 2.88 7.50
C PHE A 197 -17.83 4.14 6.66
N LEU A 198 -17.73 4.05 5.32
CA LEU A 198 -17.88 5.24 4.48
C LEU A 198 -19.32 5.76 4.49
N LYS A 199 -20.34 4.90 4.41
CA LYS A 199 -21.75 5.36 4.48
C LYS A 199 -22.11 5.97 5.84
N ARG A 200 -21.53 5.47 6.94
CA ARG A 200 -21.93 5.86 8.31
C ARG A 200 -21.06 6.98 8.91
N TRP A 201 -19.79 7.06 8.53
CA TRP A 201 -18.82 8.00 9.14
C TRP A 201 -18.04 8.84 8.11
N GLY A 202 -18.11 8.52 6.81
CA GLY A 202 -17.37 9.22 5.74
C GLY A 202 -15.87 8.92 5.68
N TYR A 203 -15.35 8.11 6.61
CA TYR A 203 -13.98 7.60 6.66
C TYR A 203 -13.96 6.26 7.43
N GLY A 204 -13.01 5.38 7.13
CA GLY A 204 -12.90 4.06 7.77
C GLY A 204 -11.53 3.42 7.60
N PRO A 205 -11.16 2.49 8.49
CA PRO A 205 -9.93 1.72 8.35
C PRO A 205 -10.07 0.77 7.15
N ALA A 206 -9.10 0.76 6.24
CA ALA A 206 -9.19 0.02 4.99
C ALA A 206 -8.80 -1.45 5.15
N LEU A 207 -7.91 -1.75 6.09
CA LEU A 207 -7.30 -3.07 6.28
C LEU A 207 -8.12 -4.10 7.07
N PRO A 208 -8.90 -3.75 8.12
CA PRO A 208 -9.46 -4.74 9.04
C PRO A 208 -10.38 -5.75 8.40
N PHE A 209 -11.38 -5.32 7.61
CA PHE A 209 -12.34 -6.25 7.00
C PHE A 209 -11.71 -7.14 5.93
N PRO A 210 -10.93 -6.61 4.95
CA PRO A 210 -10.21 -7.45 4.01
C PRO A 210 -9.33 -8.50 4.68
N MET A 211 -8.61 -8.12 5.73
CA MET A 211 -7.67 -9.02 6.41
C MET A 211 -8.37 -10.05 7.29
N LEU A 212 -9.48 -9.68 7.92
CA LEU A 212 -10.34 -10.63 8.64
C LEU A 212 -10.89 -11.70 7.70
N LEU A 213 -11.38 -11.29 6.52
CA LEU A 213 -11.85 -12.23 5.49
C LEU A 213 -10.75 -13.11 4.93
N LEU A 214 -9.53 -12.58 4.78
CA LEU A 214 -8.37 -13.35 4.33
C LEU A 214 -7.78 -14.28 5.39
N SER A 215 -8.00 -13.99 6.67
CA SER A 215 -7.33 -14.66 7.79
C SER A 215 -7.47 -16.20 7.81
N PRO A 216 -8.61 -16.81 7.43
CA PRO A 216 -8.71 -18.27 7.37
C PRO A 216 -7.79 -18.85 6.27
N LEU A 217 -7.67 -18.16 5.15
CA LEU A 217 -6.83 -18.58 4.02
C LEU A 217 -5.34 -18.42 4.36
N ILE A 218 -4.97 -17.33 5.06
CA ILE A 218 -3.61 -17.13 5.58
C ILE A 218 -3.27 -18.20 6.62
N ALA A 219 -4.19 -18.52 7.52
CA ALA A 219 -3.99 -19.56 8.53
C ALA A 219 -3.79 -20.93 7.87
N LEU A 220 -4.60 -21.27 6.85
CA LEU A 220 -4.43 -22.50 6.09
C LEU A 220 -3.03 -22.55 5.45
N ALA A 221 -2.61 -21.50 4.76
CA ALA A 221 -1.27 -21.41 4.15
C ALA A 221 -0.10 -21.31 5.16
N TRP A 222 -0.39 -21.13 6.45
CA TRP A 222 0.62 -21.13 7.51
C TRP A 222 0.82 -22.54 8.10
N PHE A 223 -0.26 -23.29 8.28
CA PHE A 223 -0.23 -24.62 8.88
C PHE A 223 0.08 -25.74 7.88
N PHE A 224 -0.20 -25.50 6.61
CA PHE A 224 0.09 -26.38 5.48
C PHE A 224 1.11 -25.70 4.58
#